data_AF-A0A2Z5U6V5-F1
#
_entry.id   AF-A0A2Z5U6V5-F1
#
_cell.length_a   1.000
_cell.length_b   1.000
_cell.length_c   1.000
_cell.angle_alpha   90.00
_cell.angle_beta   90.00
_cell.angle_gamma   90.00
#
_symmetry.space_group_name_H-M   'P 1'
#
loop_
_entity.id
_entity.type
_entity.pdbx_description
1 polymer ?
#
loop_
_entity_poly.entity_id
_entity_poly.type
_entity_poly.pdbx_seq_one_letter_code
_entity_poly.pdbx_strand_id
1 'polypeptide(L)'
;GIMVGTGQKDEYVGDAAMARRGILIIKYPLEHGIVTNWDDMEKIWHHAFYSELRVDPQEHPVLVTEAPLNPKANRERMTQIMFESFNIPAFYVAIQAVLSLYASGRTSGIVLDSGDGVTHTVPIYEGYSLPHAVLRIDLAGRDLTGWMAKLLQQRGYSFTTSAELEIVRDIKQQLCYVAEDYDKELANAPTNSALEKEY
;
A
#
# COMPACT_ATOMS: atom_id res chain seq x y z
N GLY A 1 -29.10 -10.64 -33.23
CA GLY A 1 -29.93 -10.01 -32.19
C GLY A 1 -28.99 -9.31 -31.23
N ILE A 2 -29.14 -8.00 -31.08
CA ILE A 2 -28.28 -7.19 -30.21
C ILE A 2 -28.72 -7.48 -28.77
N MET A 3 -27.86 -8.14 -28.01
CA MET A 3 -28.08 -8.43 -26.61
C MET A 3 -27.74 -7.15 -25.82
N VAL A 4 -28.75 -6.32 -25.59
CA VAL A 4 -28.70 -5.20 -24.65
C VAL A 4 -28.99 -5.78 -23.26
N GLY A 5 -28.00 -5.84 -22.38
CA GLY A 5 -28.22 -6.28 -21.00
C GLY A 5 -26.95 -6.56 -20.20
N THR A 6 -26.45 -5.53 -19.53
CA THR A 6 -26.18 -5.43 -18.07
C THR A 6 -25.15 -4.32 -17.89
N GLY A 7 -25.37 -3.40 -16.95
CA GLY A 7 -24.58 -2.18 -16.78
C GLY A 7 -23.08 -2.43 -16.54
N GLN A 8 -22.31 -2.51 -17.63
CA GLN A 8 -20.86 -2.43 -17.57
C GLN A 8 -20.49 -1.02 -17.13
N LYS A 9 -19.94 -0.89 -15.92
CA LYS A 9 -19.14 0.27 -15.58
C LYS A 9 -17.87 0.21 -16.42
N ASP A 10 -17.49 1.34 -16.99
CA ASP A 10 -16.26 1.46 -17.78
C ASP A 10 -15.01 1.24 -16.90
N GLU A 11 -15.13 1.45 -15.59
CA GLU A 11 -14.02 1.42 -14.65
C GLU A 11 -14.42 0.78 -13.32
N TYR A 12 -13.46 0.07 -12.71
CA TYR A 12 -13.60 -0.58 -11.41
C TYR A 12 -12.44 -0.18 -10.51
N VAL A 13 -12.69 -0.07 -9.21
CA VAL A 13 -11.70 0.31 -8.19
C VAL A 13 -11.69 -0.77 -7.10
N GLY A 14 -10.53 -0.99 -6.47
CA GLY A 14 -10.37 -1.89 -5.32
C GLY A 14 -10.70 -3.35 -5.63
N ASP A 15 -11.39 -4.01 -4.70
CA ASP A 15 -11.71 -5.45 -4.77
C ASP A 15 -12.51 -5.81 -6.03
N ALA A 16 -13.37 -4.89 -6.49
CA ALA A 16 -14.15 -5.10 -7.70
C ALA A 16 -13.28 -5.14 -8.98
N ALA A 17 -12.17 -4.41 -8.99
CA ALA A 17 -11.17 -4.47 -10.05
C ALA A 17 -10.34 -5.77 -9.96
N MET A 18 -9.91 -6.12 -8.73
CA MET A 18 -9.14 -7.33 -8.48
C MET A 18 -9.90 -8.61 -8.83
N ALA A 19 -11.19 -8.69 -8.51
CA ALA A 19 -12.06 -9.80 -8.87
C ALA A 19 -12.22 -9.98 -10.39
N ARG A 20 -12.00 -8.91 -11.18
CA ARG A 20 -12.14 -8.90 -12.65
C ARG A 20 -10.81 -8.72 -13.37
N ARG A 21 -9.67 -8.94 -12.70
CA ARG A 21 -8.33 -8.78 -13.27
C ARG A 21 -8.04 -9.61 -14.52
N GLY A 22 -8.78 -10.69 -14.76
CA GLY A 22 -8.65 -11.51 -15.98
C GLY A 22 -9.16 -10.82 -17.25
N ILE A 23 -9.98 -9.78 -17.12
CA ILE A 23 -10.58 -9.02 -18.23
C ILE A 23 -10.31 -7.51 -18.14
N LEU A 24 -9.61 -7.05 -17.10
CA LEU A 24 -9.29 -5.65 -16.85
C LEU A 24 -7.77 -5.43 -16.86
N ILE A 25 -7.35 -4.26 -17.31
CA ILE A 25 -5.98 -3.78 -17.14
C ILE A 25 -5.88 -3.13 -15.76
N ILE A 26 -5.12 -3.74 -14.85
CA ILE A 26 -4.92 -3.22 -13.50
C ILE A 26 -3.81 -2.16 -13.52
N LYS A 27 -4.09 -1.00 -12.94
CA LYS A 27 -3.14 0.11 -12.77
C LYS A 27 -3.03 0.47 -11.29
N TYR A 28 -1.85 0.96 -10.90
CA TYR A 28 -1.58 1.47 -9.55
C TYR A 28 -1.24 2.96 -9.67
N PRO A 29 -2.09 3.89 -9.18
CA PRO A 29 -1.83 5.32 -9.27
C PRO A 29 -0.78 5.83 -8.29
N LEU A 30 -0.29 4.96 -7.41
CA LEU A 30 0.71 5.26 -6.40
C LEU A 30 1.85 4.24 -6.48
N GLU A 31 3.06 4.74 -6.67
CA GLU A 31 4.29 3.95 -6.75
C GLU A 31 5.28 4.47 -5.72
N HIS A 32 5.83 3.57 -4.89
CA HIS A 32 6.78 3.90 -3.83
C HIS A 32 6.36 5.08 -2.92
N GLY A 33 5.07 5.19 -2.60
CA GLY A 33 4.54 6.26 -1.74
C GLY A 33 4.20 7.58 -2.45
N ILE A 34 4.44 7.68 -3.77
CA ILE A 34 4.21 8.90 -4.55
C ILE A 34 3.09 8.67 -5.57
N VAL A 35 2.16 9.63 -5.67
CA VAL A 35 1.10 9.61 -6.69
C VAL A 35 1.69 9.89 -8.06
N THR A 36 1.54 8.95 -8.98
CA THR A 36 2.03 9.03 -10.37
C THR A 36 0.91 9.33 -11.36
N ASN A 37 -0.34 8.97 -11.04
CA ASN A 37 -1.51 9.27 -11.86
C ASN A 37 -2.64 9.86 -11.01
N TRP A 38 -2.89 11.16 -11.18
CA TRP A 38 -3.90 11.89 -10.42
C TRP A 38 -5.34 11.57 -10.83
N ASP A 39 -5.58 11.26 -12.10
CA ASP A 39 -6.93 10.92 -12.60
C ASP A 39 -7.40 9.59 -11.98
N ASP A 40 -6.49 8.61 -11.93
CA ASP A 40 -6.76 7.32 -11.28
C ASP A 40 -6.83 7.45 -9.75
N MET A 41 -6.06 8.38 -9.15
CA MET A 41 -6.13 8.66 -7.70
C MET A 41 -7.47 9.32 -7.30
N GLU A 42 -7.98 10.24 -8.12
CA GLU A 42 -9.28 10.88 -7.90
C GLU A 42 -10.41 9.86 -7.92
N LYS A 43 -10.35 8.87 -8.81
CA LYS A 43 -11.30 7.75 -8.83
C LYS A 43 -11.25 6.91 -7.55
N ILE A 44 -10.06 6.71 -6.98
CA ILE A 44 -9.91 6.02 -5.69
C ILE A 44 -10.60 6.82 -4.59
N TRP A 45 -10.39 8.13 -4.50
CA TRP A 45 -11.06 8.96 -3.51
C TRP A 45 -12.57 9.01 -3.70
N HIS A 46 -13.05 9.11 -4.94
CA HIS A 46 -14.47 9.04 -5.25
C HIS A 46 -15.07 7.70 -4.79
N HIS A 47 -14.38 6.58 -5.05
CA HIS A 47 -14.81 5.27 -4.56
C HIS A 47 -14.82 5.21 -3.03
N ALA A 48 -13.80 5.75 -2.36
CA ALA A 48 -13.71 5.78 -0.90
C ALA A 48 -14.87 6.58 -0.26
N PHE A 49 -15.16 7.79 -0.76
CA PHE A 49 -16.24 8.61 -0.19
C PHE A 49 -17.63 8.05 -0.49
N TYR A 50 -17.94 7.75 -1.75
CA TYR A 50 -19.31 7.44 -2.16
C TYR A 50 -19.67 5.96 -2.09
N SER A 51 -18.71 5.05 -2.27
CA SER A 51 -18.98 3.60 -2.28
C SER A 51 -18.71 2.95 -0.93
N GLU A 52 -17.53 3.21 -0.36
CA GLU A 52 -17.09 2.59 0.89
C GLU A 52 -17.71 3.29 2.12
N LEU A 53 -17.42 4.58 2.30
CA LEU A 53 -17.92 5.35 3.44
C LEU A 53 -19.37 5.78 3.29
N ARG A 54 -19.85 5.92 2.04
CA ARG A 54 -21.21 6.37 1.69
C ARG A 54 -21.58 7.71 2.32
N VAL A 55 -20.63 8.64 2.29
CA VAL A 55 -20.78 9.99 2.82
C VAL A 55 -20.70 11.01 1.70
N ASP A 56 -21.28 12.19 1.92
CA ASP A 56 -21.03 13.36 1.07
C ASP A 56 -19.73 14.05 1.55
N PRO A 57 -18.65 14.07 0.76
CA PRO A 57 -17.42 14.73 1.15
C PRO A 57 -17.60 16.22 1.47
N GLN A 58 -18.64 16.89 0.96
CA GLN A 58 -18.91 18.31 1.23
C GLN A 58 -19.32 18.61 2.68
N GLU A 59 -19.77 17.59 3.41
CA GLU A 59 -20.24 17.74 4.79
C GLU A 59 -19.17 17.36 5.83
N HIS A 60 -18.00 16.89 5.38
CA HIS A 60 -17.01 16.28 6.27
C HIS A 60 -15.59 16.84 6.10
N PRO A 61 -14.94 17.31 7.18
CA PRO A 61 -13.50 17.56 7.17
C PRO A 61 -12.72 16.28 6.83
N VAL A 62 -11.73 16.39 5.94
CA VAL A 62 -10.93 15.24 5.51
C VAL A 62 -9.48 15.38 5.98
N LEU A 63 -8.98 14.33 6.64
CA LEU A 63 -7.56 14.15 6.94
C LEU A 63 -6.98 13.13 5.96
N VAL A 64 -5.93 13.51 5.23
CA VAL A 64 -5.20 12.62 4.33
C VAL A 64 -3.76 12.43 4.79
N THR A 65 -3.23 11.23 4.59
CA THR A 65 -1.84 10.91 4.91
C THR A 65 -0.94 11.03 3.69
N GLU A 66 0.27 11.53 3.88
CA GLU A 66 1.31 11.54 2.84
C GLU A 66 2.59 10.83 3.28
N ALA A 67 3.38 10.39 2.30
CA ALA A 67 4.69 9.83 2.54
C ALA A 67 5.67 10.90 3.08
N PRO A 68 6.68 10.50 3.88
CA PRO A 68 7.79 11.38 4.24
C PRO A 68 8.45 11.98 3.00
N LEU A 69 8.86 13.26 3.08
CA LEU A 69 9.53 13.98 1.98
C LEU A 69 8.70 14.10 0.68
N ASN A 70 7.37 14.04 0.77
CA ASN A 70 6.50 14.27 -0.38
C ASN A 70 6.74 15.67 -1.00
N PRO A 71 6.94 15.78 -2.33
CA PRO A 71 7.10 17.06 -3.00
C PRO A 71 5.93 18.01 -2.72
N LYS A 72 6.23 19.29 -2.48
CA LYS A 72 5.21 20.31 -2.20
C LYS A 72 4.15 20.40 -3.32
N ALA A 73 4.56 20.25 -4.58
CA ALA A 73 3.67 20.25 -5.73
C ALA A 73 2.60 19.14 -5.66
N ASN A 74 2.96 17.94 -5.17
CA ASN A 74 2.01 16.86 -4.99
C ASN A 74 1.02 17.18 -3.88
N ARG A 75 1.49 17.77 -2.78
CA ARG A 75 0.62 18.21 -1.69
C ARG A 75 -0.36 19.30 -2.16
N GLU A 76 0.11 20.25 -2.97
CA GLU A 76 -0.74 21.28 -3.58
C GLU A 76 -1.79 20.68 -4.52
N ARG A 77 -1.39 19.74 -5.38
CA ARG A 77 -2.32 19.05 -6.29
C ARG A 77 -3.38 18.24 -5.55
N MET A 78 -2.99 17.52 -4.51
CA MET A 78 -3.92 16.80 -3.62
C MET A 78 -4.92 17.76 -2.96
N THR A 79 -4.42 18.88 -2.43
CA THR A 79 -5.26 19.92 -1.81
C THR A 79 -6.24 20.52 -2.82
N GLN A 80 -5.78 20.79 -4.04
CA GLN A 80 -6.61 21.31 -5.12
C GLN A 80 -7.77 20.36 -5.43
N ILE A 81 -7.49 19.07 -5.66
CA ILE A 81 -8.54 18.08 -5.98
C ILE A 81 -9.56 17.98 -4.82
N MET A 82 -9.08 17.98 -3.58
CA MET A 82 -9.95 17.87 -2.41
C MET A 82 -10.92 19.06 -2.28
N PHE A 83 -10.46 20.29 -2.50
CA PHE A 83 -11.32 21.47 -2.41
C PHE A 83 -12.11 21.76 -3.70
N GLU A 84 -11.52 21.60 -4.88
CA GLU A 84 -12.13 21.98 -6.16
C GLU A 84 -13.02 20.88 -6.73
N SER A 85 -12.60 19.61 -6.66
CA SER A 85 -13.39 18.48 -7.17
C SER A 85 -14.38 17.93 -6.14
N PHE A 86 -13.96 17.75 -4.89
CA PHE A 86 -14.78 17.14 -3.84
C PHE A 86 -15.49 18.15 -2.92
N ASN A 87 -15.16 19.45 -3.04
CA ASN A 87 -15.79 20.54 -2.29
C ASN A 87 -15.81 20.33 -0.77
N ILE A 88 -14.73 19.77 -0.20
CA ILE A 88 -14.67 19.49 1.23
C ILE A 88 -14.62 20.78 2.08
N PRO A 89 -15.20 20.80 3.28
CA PRO A 89 -15.28 22.00 4.12
C PRO A 89 -13.94 22.34 4.80
N ALA A 90 -13.11 21.34 5.09
CA ALA A 90 -11.79 21.52 5.71
C ALA A 90 -10.86 20.35 5.36
N PHE A 91 -9.57 20.64 5.25
CA PHE A 91 -8.55 19.69 4.83
C PHE A 91 -7.33 19.72 5.73
N TYR A 92 -6.80 18.54 6.08
CA TYR A 92 -5.52 18.43 6.77
C TYR A 92 -4.67 17.31 6.18
N VAL A 93 -3.37 17.56 6.02
CA VAL A 93 -2.40 16.57 5.54
C VAL A 93 -1.43 16.23 6.66
N ALA A 94 -1.29 14.94 6.94
CA ALA A 94 -0.40 14.43 7.99
C ALA A 94 0.63 13.46 7.41
N ILE A 95 1.84 13.46 7.96
CA ILE A 95 2.88 12.50 7.61
C ILE A 95 2.54 11.15 8.25
N GLN A 96 2.54 10.07 7.48
CA GLN A 96 2.20 8.71 7.91
C GLN A 96 2.92 8.29 9.21
N ALA A 97 4.26 8.40 9.22
CA ALA A 97 5.07 8.00 10.37
C ALA A 97 4.78 8.82 11.64
N VAL A 98 4.39 10.09 11.51
CA VAL A 98 4.04 10.94 12.66
C VAL A 98 2.74 10.46 13.31
N LEU A 99 1.74 10.09 12.49
CA LEU A 99 0.50 9.50 12.99
C LEU A 99 0.75 8.16 13.69
N SER A 100 1.62 7.32 13.14
CA SER A 100 2.01 6.05 13.75
C SER A 100 2.66 6.25 15.13
N LEU A 101 3.51 7.27 15.27
CA LEU A 101 4.10 7.59 16.58
C LEU A 101 3.04 8.07 17.58
N TYR A 102 2.13 8.96 17.13
CA TYR A 102 1.04 9.46 17.97
C TYR A 102 0.06 8.36 18.39
N ALA A 103 -0.23 7.39 17.51
CA ALA A 103 -1.03 6.22 17.86
C ALA A 103 -0.39 5.40 18.98
N SER A 104 0.94 5.43 19.11
CA SER A 104 1.67 4.78 20.21
C SER A 104 1.70 5.60 21.52
N GLY A 105 1.10 6.79 21.56
CA GLY A 105 1.09 7.70 22.71
C GLY A 105 2.44 8.38 22.98
N ARG A 106 3.30 8.48 21.97
CA ARG A 106 4.64 9.10 22.07
C ARG A 106 4.73 10.33 21.20
N THR A 107 5.54 11.29 21.63
CA THR A 107 5.83 12.53 20.86
C THR A 107 7.27 12.57 20.36
N SER A 108 8.16 11.74 20.90
CA SER A 108 9.54 11.59 20.46
C SER A 108 9.87 10.11 20.27
N GLY A 109 10.57 9.80 19.17
CA GLY A 109 10.96 8.44 18.82
C GLY A 109 11.41 8.33 17.37
N ILE A 110 11.83 7.14 16.98
CA ILE A 110 12.10 6.80 15.58
C ILE A 110 11.05 5.79 15.12
N VAL A 111 10.41 6.07 13.99
CA VAL A 111 9.43 5.17 13.38
C VAL A 111 10.05 4.50 12.18
N LEU A 112 10.03 3.17 12.16
CA LEU A 112 10.27 2.37 10.96
C LEU A 112 8.92 1.99 10.38
N ASP A 113 8.59 2.59 9.23
CA ASP A 113 7.34 2.37 8.52
C ASP A 113 7.62 1.59 7.22
N SER A 114 7.16 0.34 7.14
CA SER A 114 7.40 -0.58 6.01
C SER A 114 6.07 -0.99 5.41
N GLY A 115 5.74 -0.42 4.25
CA GLY A 115 4.47 -0.67 3.54
C GLY A 115 4.58 -1.73 2.44
N ASP A 116 3.75 -1.57 1.39
CA ASP A 116 3.82 -2.43 0.20
C ASP A 116 4.95 -2.02 -0.76
N GLY A 117 5.14 -0.71 -1.00
CA GLY A 117 6.08 -0.22 -2.01
C GLY A 117 7.31 0.49 -1.49
N VAL A 118 7.35 0.87 -0.21
CA VAL A 118 8.46 1.66 0.35
C VAL A 118 8.61 1.45 1.85
N THR A 119 9.85 1.54 2.32
CA THR A 119 10.19 1.55 3.74
C THR A 119 10.87 2.86 4.12
N HIS A 120 10.45 3.49 5.20
CA HIS A 120 11.01 4.74 5.71
C HIS A 120 11.42 4.61 7.17
N THR A 121 12.54 5.25 7.52
CA THR A 121 12.86 5.54 8.91
C THR A 121 12.70 7.03 9.16
N VAL A 122 11.77 7.40 10.04
CA VAL A 122 11.44 8.80 10.32
C VAL A 122 11.72 9.08 11.80
N PRO A 123 12.81 9.78 12.12
CA PRO A 123 13.04 10.29 13.46
C PRO A 123 12.13 11.50 13.72
N ILE A 124 11.48 11.49 14.88
CA ILE A 124 10.53 12.50 15.34
C ILE A 124 10.93 12.94 16.74
N TYR A 125 10.96 14.25 16.95
CA TYR A 125 11.28 14.85 18.24
C TYR A 125 10.23 15.90 18.58
N GLU A 126 9.60 15.76 19.76
CA GLU A 126 8.55 16.66 20.26
C GLU A 126 7.42 16.91 19.23
N GLY A 127 7.04 15.88 18.48
CA GLY A 127 5.98 15.92 17.47
C GLY A 127 6.42 16.38 16.08
N TYR A 128 7.68 16.79 15.91
CA TYR A 128 8.23 17.25 14.63
C TYR A 128 9.14 16.19 14.01
N SER A 129 8.87 15.82 12.76
CA SER A 129 9.77 14.97 11.98
C SER A 129 11.05 15.72 11.64
N LEU A 130 12.22 15.08 11.78
CA LEU A 130 13.53 15.66 11.46
C LEU A 130 13.91 15.30 10.00
N PRO A 131 13.69 16.18 9.00
CA PRO A 131 13.73 15.78 7.59
C PRO A 131 15.13 15.36 7.12
N HIS A 132 16.17 15.96 7.69
CA HIS A 132 17.58 15.67 7.36
C HIS A 132 18.04 14.28 7.82
N ALA A 133 17.28 13.62 8.69
CA ALA A 133 17.57 12.29 9.21
C ALA A 133 16.55 11.24 8.75
N VAL A 134 15.65 11.60 7.82
CA VAL A 134 14.74 10.64 7.19
C VAL A 134 15.52 9.78 6.20
N LEU A 135 15.40 8.46 6.33
CA LEU A 135 15.90 7.52 5.33
C LEU A 135 14.73 6.88 4.61
N ARG A 136 14.92 6.65 3.32
CA ARG A 136 13.98 5.97 2.45
C ARG A 136 14.70 4.83 1.75
N ILE A 137 14.04 3.68 1.72
CA ILE A 137 14.48 2.50 0.97
C ILE A 137 13.31 2.04 0.12
N ASP A 138 13.52 1.93 -1.19
CA ASP A 138 12.55 1.36 -2.13
C ASP A 138 12.61 -0.17 -2.08
N LEU A 139 12.42 -0.73 -0.88
CA LEU A 139 12.34 -2.16 -0.59
C LEU A 139 11.22 -2.37 0.42
N ALA A 140 10.20 -3.13 0.05
CA ALA A 140 9.01 -3.31 0.87
C ALA A 140 8.25 -4.61 0.56
N GLY A 141 6.98 -4.69 0.96
CA GLY A 141 6.16 -5.89 0.85
C GLY A 141 6.05 -6.48 -0.56
N ARG A 142 6.03 -5.64 -1.60
CA ARG A 142 5.96 -6.05 -3.00
C ARG A 142 7.24 -6.74 -3.45
N ASP A 143 8.39 -6.20 -3.09
CA ASP A 143 9.70 -6.78 -3.39
C ASP A 143 9.88 -8.13 -2.71
N LEU A 144 9.45 -8.25 -1.45
CA LEU A 144 9.46 -9.51 -0.71
C LEU A 144 8.57 -10.56 -1.39
N THR A 145 7.42 -10.16 -1.91
CA THR A 145 6.52 -11.06 -2.66
C THR A 145 7.17 -11.53 -3.97
N GLY A 146 7.80 -10.62 -4.70
CA GLY A 146 8.54 -10.96 -5.92
C GLY A 146 9.77 -11.86 -5.65
N TRP A 147 10.46 -11.64 -4.53
CA TRP A 147 11.55 -12.51 -4.09
C TRP A 147 11.05 -13.91 -3.73
N MET A 148 9.94 -14.00 -2.99
CA MET A 148 9.32 -15.28 -2.66
C MET A 148 8.88 -16.06 -3.91
N ALA A 149 8.30 -15.38 -4.90
CA ALA A 149 7.94 -16.01 -6.17
C ALA A 149 9.17 -16.62 -6.88
N LYS A 150 10.32 -15.92 -6.86
CA LYS A 150 11.59 -16.45 -7.40
C LYS A 150 12.09 -17.69 -6.64
N LEU A 151 11.99 -17.69 -5.31
CA LEU A 151 12.38 -18.85 -4.48
C LEU A 151 11.47 -20.05 -4.74
N LEU A 152 10.16 -19.84 -4.89
CA LEU A 152 9.20 -20.88 -5.23
C LEU A 152 9.45 -21.45 -6.64
N GLN A 153 9.83 -20.59 -7.58
CA GLN A 153 10.23 -21.00 -8.94
C GLN A 153 11.46 -21.92 -8.92
N GLN A 154 12.44 -21.67 -8.05
CA GLN A 154 13.61 -22.55 -7.88
C GLN A 154 13.22 -23.93 -7.32
N ARG A 155 12.13 -24.04 -6.56
CA ARG A 155 11.56 -25.31 -6.07
C ARG A 155 10.65 -26.01 -7.08
N GLY A 156 10.43 -25.42 -8.26
CA GLY A 156 9.60 -25.99 -9.34
C GLY A 156 8.18 -25.41 -9.45
N TYR A 157 7.79 -24.46 -8.60
CA TYR A 157 6.48 -23.79 -8.68
C TYR A 157 6.59 -22.48 -9.47
N SER A 158 6.05 -22.46 -10.70
CA SER A 158 6.10 -21.25 -11.53
C SER A 158 4.87 -20.37 -11.30
N PHE A 159 5.09 -19.17 -10.76
CA PHE A 159 4.08 -18.12 -10.62
C PHE A 159 4.50 -16.94 -11.49
N THR A 160 3.80 -16.71 -12.60
CA THR A 160 4.17 -15.71 -13.62
C THR A 160 3.09 -14.66 -13.85
N THR A 161 1.84 -14.98 -13.56
CA THR A 161 0.72 -14.08 -13.75
C THR A 161 0.55 -13.14 -12.55
N SER A 162 -0.02 -11.96 -12.75
CA SER A 162 -0.45 -11.08 -11.65
C SER A 162 -1.43 -11.78 -10.71
N ALA A 163 -2.15 -12.79 -11.22
CA ALA A 163 -3.10 -13.54 -10.45
C ALA A 163 -2.46 -14.44 -9.39
N GLU A 164 -1.40 -15.11 -9.81
CA GLU A 164 -0.58 -16.00 -9.01
C GLU A 164 0.28 -15.25 -7.99
N LEU A 165 0.75 -14.04 -8.32
CA LEU A 165 1.51 -13.21 -7.37
C LEU A 165 0.69 -12.82 -6.13
N GLU A 166 -0.64 -12.69 -6.26
CA GLU A 166 -1.52 -12.50 -5.09
C GLU A 166 -1.59 -13.74 -4.20
N ILE A 167 -1.52 -14.94 -4.78
CA ILE A 167 -1.42 -16.18 -4.00
C ILE A 167 -0.09 -16.17 -3.25
N VAL A 168 1.02 -15.86 -3.92
CA VAL A 168 2.34 -15.72 -3.27
C VAL A 168 2.31 -14.66 -2.15
N ARG A 169 1.58 -13.55 -2.33
CA ARG A 169 1.40 -12.53 -1.30
C ARG A 169 0.69 -13.09 -0.06
N ASP A 170 -0.33 -13.91 -0.25
CA ASP A 170 -1.05 -14.53 0.86
C ASP A 170 -0.22 -15.64 1.54
N ILE A 171 0.52 -16.46 0.77
CA ILE A 171 1.51 -17.40 1.34
C ILE A 171 2.52 -16.65 2.21
N LYS A 172 3.05 -15.52 1.71
CA LYS A 172 3.96 -14.65 2.47
C LYS A 172 3.33 -14.18 3.78
N GLN A 173 2.08 -13.74 3.75
CA GLN A 173 1.39 -13.20 4.92
C GLN A 173 1.05 -14.27 5.97
N GLN A 174 0.77 -15.50 5.54
CA GLN A 174 0.35 -16.58 6.43
C GLN A 174 1.51 -17.45 6.95
N LEU A 175 2.51 -17.72 6.11
CA LEU A 175 3.54 -18.71 6.41
C LEU A 175 4.90 -18.13 6.78
N CYS A 176 5.26 -16.95 6.27
CA CYS A 176 6.59 -16.38 6.52
C CYS A 176 6.74 -15.88 7.96
N TYR A 177 7.99 -15.88 8.40
CA TYR A 177 8.42 -15.31 9.67
C TYR A 177 9.86 -14.80 9.52
N VAL A 178 10.34 -14.02 10.49
CA VAL A 178 11.70 -13.51 10.52
C VAL A 178 12.52 -14.35 11.50
N ALA A 179 13.56 -15.00 11.01
CA ALA A 179 14.54 -15.73 11.80
C ALA A 179 15.36 -14.76 12.67
N GLU A 180 15.60 -15.11 13.93
CA GLU A 180 16.52 -14.34 14.80
C GLU A 180 17.98 -14.52 14.36
N ASP A 181 18.36 -15.76 14.02
CA ASP A 181 19.67 -16.11 13.47
C ASP A 181 19.48 -16.91 12.18
N TYR A 182 19.67 -16.22 11.05
CA TYR A 182 19.43 -16.76 9.72
C TYR A 182 20.30 -17.98 9.40
N ASP A 183 21.60 -17.92 9.70
CA ASP A 183 22.55 -18.97 9.30
C ASP A 183 22.28 -20.26 10.08
N LYS A 184 21.99 -20.12 11.37
CA LYS A 184 21.63 -21.25 12.24
C LYS A 184 20.31 -21.88 11.83
N GLU A 185 19.31 -21.07 11.51
CA GLU A 185 17.99 -21.56 11.12
C GLU A 185 18.03 -22.24 9.74
N LEU A 186 18.78 -21.68 8.79
CA LEU A 186 18.98 -22.27 7.47
C LEU A 186 19.67 -23.65 7.54
N ALA A 187 20.65 -23.82 8.44
CA ALA A 187 21.31 -25.11 8.65
C ALA A 187 20.36 -26.18 9.25
N ASN A 188 19.39 -25.76 10.06
CA ASN A 188 18.39 -26.64 10.66
C ASN A 188 17.15 -26.86 9.78
N ALA A 189 16.95 -26.05 8.75
CA ALA A 189 15.82 -26.15 7.84
C ALA A 189 15.61 -27.55 7.21
N PRO A 190 16.64 -28.26 6.69
CA PRO A 190 16.43 -29.57 6.08
C PRO A 190 16.08 -30.68 7.08
N THR A 191 16.32 -30.48 8.38
CA THR A 191 16.07 -31.48 9.43
C THR A 191 14.82 -31.19 10.24
N ASN A 192 14.22 -30.01 10.11
CA ASN A 192 13.09 -29.58 10.91
C ASN A 192 11.76 -29.65 10.12
N SER A 193 11.05 -30.76 10.25
CA SER A 193 9.73 -30.96 9.63
C SER A 193 8.66 -29.99 10.12
N ALA A 194 8.86 -29.29 11.24
CA ALA A 194 7.92 -28.28 11.72
C ALA A 194 7.90 -26.99 10.86
N LEU A 195 8.90 -26.82 9.99
CA LEU A 195 8.98 -25.70 9.05
C LEU A 195 8.23 -25.98 7.74
N GLU A 196 7.86 -27.24 7.49
CA GLU A 196 6.99 -27.60 6.36
C GLU A 196 5.55 -27.29 6.75
N LYS A 197 4.94 -26.34 6.04
CA LYS A 197 3.55 -25.94 6.23
C LYS A 197 2.80 -26.08 4.91
N GLU A 198 1.58 -26.59 4.99
CA GLU A 198 0.65 -26.66 3.87
C GLU A 198 -0.05 -25.31 3.69
N TYR A 199 -0.34 -24.97 2.43
CA TYR A 199 -1.08 -23.78 2.01
C TYR A 199 -2.05 -24.15 0.89
#